data_AF-A0A813APY1-F1
#
_entry.id   AF-A0A813APY1-F1
#
_cell.length_a   1.000
_cell.length_b   1.000
_cell.length_c   1.000
_cell.angle_alpha   90.00
_cell.angle_beta   90.00
_cell.angle_gamma   90.00
#
_symmetry.space_group_name_H-M   'P 1'
#
loop_
_entity.id
_entity.type
_entity.pdbx_description
1 polymer ?
#
loop_
_entity_poly.entity_id
_entity_poly.type
_entity_poly.pdbx_seq_one_letter_code
_entity_poly.pdbx_strand_id
1 'polypeptide(L)'
;MFGDNSNLSLIEIAVSDLAFRDLGNASYSSRYILMPQEATDFENKRTELMAAAAALILDCSDFDLYYVEGQPTTNDYAAYWYNTAPGLGFPQTSSCHDMKEYCNSEDGELLRLTCGVTCGCAEPSTNPWFRVVERGCSKKCIDEMKVVIDEINCTDVPVESTQWQTFWEDYPAIISSFLGERNTSKIDELRVFANHMLTEGCSALGNASYEYEELTQTSFCAGHSQIWAPLSILCPSTCCQGEDSEFCPSSCQCRPEGQDNDQDLLDNMPAGNPDFNGIMNCRMAAASDLCT
;
A
#
# COMPACT_ATOMS: atom_id res chain seq x y z
N MET A 1 -18.04 -0.72 -44.43
CA MET A 1 -17.45 0.42 -45.17
C MET A 1 -16.25 0.87 -44.36
N PHE A 2 -15.04 0.56 -44.80
CA PHE A 2 -13.82 0.96 -44.09
C PHE A 2 -13.53 2.43 -44.43
N GLY A 3 -13.59 3.30 -43.42
CA GLY A 3 -13.17 4.69 -43.52
C GLY A 3 -11.66 4.78 -43.65
N ASP A 4 -11.19 5.84 -44.30
CA ASP A 4 -9.78 6.13 -44.54
C ASP A 4 -9.07 6.42 -43.18
N ASN A 5 -8.33 5.43 -42.66
CA ASN A 5 -7.64 5.48 -41.35
C ASN A 5 -6.27 6.20 -41.40
N SER A 6 -5.97 6.91 -42.49
CA SER A 6 -4.64 7.46 -42.76
C SER A 6 -4.19 8.63 -41.85
N ASN A 7 -5.07 9.13 -40.98
CA ASN A 7 -4.80 10.23 -40.05
C ASN A 7 -5.02 9.87 -38.56
N LEU A 8 -5.31 8.62 -38.23
CA LEU A 8 -5.53 8.19 -36.85
C LEU A 8 -4.19 7.84 -36.20
N SER A 9 -3.99 8.29 -34.96
CA SER A 9 -2.92 7.83 -34.10
C SER A 9 -3.03 6.33 -33.82
N LEU A 10 -1.94 5.69 -33.40
CA LEU A 10 -1.92 4.27 -33.05
C LEU A 10 -2.97 3.89 -32.00
N ILE A 11 -3.29 4.80 -31.07
CA ILE A 11 -4.33 4.62 -30.05
C ILE A 11 -5.71 4.69 -30.69
N GLU A 12 -5.96 5.64 -31.59
CA GLU A 12 -7.24 5.75 -32.30
C GLU A 12 -7.47 4.56 -33.26
N ILE A 13 -6.41 4.02 -33.86
CA ILE A 13 -6.48 2.78 -34.64
C ILE A 13 -6.82 1.61 -33.72
N ALA A 14 -6.18 1.49 -32.55
CA ALA A 14 -6.51 0.44 -31.58
C ALA A 14 -7.96 0.53 -31.09
N VAL A 15 -8.43 1.74 -30.76
CA VAL A 15 -9.83 2.00 -30.36
C VAL A 15 -10.79 1.68 -31.50
N SER A 16 -10.49 2.08 -32.74
CA SER A 16 -11.33 1.81 -33.91
C SER A 16 -11.37 0.32 -34.25
N ASP A 17 -10.22 -0.35 -34.36
CA ASP A 17 -10.14 -1.77 -34.66
C ASP A 17 -10.77 -2.64 -33.55
N LEU A 18 -10.73 -2.21 -32.28
CA LEU A 18 -11.37 -2.90 -31.17
C LEU A 18 -12.87 -2.60 -31.06
N ALA A 19 -13.30 -1.35 -31.28
CA ALA A 19 -14.71 -0.95 -31.25
C ALA A 19 -15.59 -1.71 -32.26
N PHE A 20 -15.00 -2.10 -33.38
CA PHE A 20 -15.73 -2.72 -34.49
C PHE A 20 -15.46 -4.21 -34.68
N ARG A 21 -14.60 -4.84 -33.86
CA ARG A 21 -14.24 -6.26 -34.03
C ARG A 21 -15.36 -7.24 -33.71
N ASP A 22 -16.33 -6.85 -32.87
CA ASP A 22 -17.42 -7.70 -32.38
C ASP A 22 -18.84 -7.22 -32.75
N LEU A 23 -19.01 -6.57 -33.92
CA LEU A 23 -20.32 -6.14 -34.43
C LEU A 23 -21.32 -7.29 -34.73
N GLY A 24 -20.93 -8.56 -34.55
CA GLY A 24 -21.82 -9.72 -34.71
C GLY A 24 -22.66 -10.06 -33.48
N ASN A 25 -22.27 -9.59 -32.29
CA ASN A 25 -22.98 -9.83 -31.04
C ASN A 25 -23.01 -8.53 -30.23
N ALA A 26 -24.11 -7.79 -30.30
CA ALA A 26 -24.32 -6.52 -29.59
C ALA A 26 -24.16 -6.58 -28.06
N SER A 27 -23.96 -7.77 -27.48
CA SER A 27 -23.66 -7.96 -26.06
C SER A 27 -22.19 -7.71 -25.69
N TYR A 28 -21.29 -7.64 -26.68
CA TYR A 28 -19.83 -7.60 -26.51
C TYR A 28 -19.16 -6.43 -27.26
N SER A 29 -19.80 -5.26 -27.37
CA SER A 29 -19.11 -4.08 -27.91
C SER A 29 -17.91 -3.73 -27.02
N SER A 30 -16.70 -4.10 -27.46
CA SER A 30 -15.38 -3.60 -27.06
C SER A 30 -15.31 -3.00 -25.65
N ARG A 31 -15.61 -3.81 -24.63
CA ARG A 31 -15.56 -3.39 -23.22
C ARG A 31 -14.12 -3.20 -22.70
N TYR A 32 -13.11 -3.40 -23.55
CA TYR A 32 -11.70 -3.50 -23.15
C TYR A 32 -11.00 -2.16 -22.95
N ILE A 33 -11.66 -1.06 -23.26
CA ILE A 33 -11.21 0.25 -22.80
C ILE A 33 -12.49 1.06 -22.62
N LEU A 34 -13.08 1.04 -21.42
CA LEU A 34 -14.05 2.06 -21.05
C LEU A 34 -13.26 3.35 -20.83
N MET A 35 -12.86 3.92 -21.97
CA MET A 35 -12.31 5.26 -22.08
C MET A 35 -13.42 6.22 -21.64
N PRO A 36 -13.09 7.31 -20.97
CA PRO A 36 -14.01 8.43 -20.84
C PRO A 36 -14.60 8.80 -22.21
N GLN A 37 -15.89 9.14 -22.24
CA GLN A 37 -16.59 9.50 -23.49
C GLN A 37 -16.03 10.79 -24.10
N GLU A 38 -15.49 11.67 -23.27
CA GLU A 38 -14.86 12.93 -23.65
C GLU A 38 -13.35 12.76 -23.83
N ALA A 39 -12.81 13.29 -24.93
CA ALA A 39 -11.38 13.19 -25.25
C ALA A 39 -10.48 13.83 -24.17
N THR A 40 -10.93 14.92 -23.55
CA THR A 40 -10.19 15.57 -22.45
C THR A 40 -10.09 14.67 -21.23
N ASP A 41 -11.17 14.00 -20.84
CA ASP A 41 -11.16 13.08 -19.71
C ASP A 41 -10.30 11.86 -20.00
N PHE A 42 -10.31 11.36 -21.25
CA PHE A 42 -9.42 10.29 -21.67
C PHE A 42 -7.95 10.70 -21.53
N GLU A 43 -7.57 11.86 -22.05
CA GLU A 43 -6.20 12.36 -21.94
C GLU A 43 -5.76 12.55 -20.49
N ASN A 44 -6.66 13.06 -19.65
CA ASN A 44 -6.43 13.17 -18.21
C ASN A 44 -6.20 11.78 -17.58
N LYS A 45 -7.12 10.82 -17.77
CA LYS A 45 -6.99 9.48 -17.15
C LYS A 45 -5.83 8.66 -17.69
N ARG A 46 -5.47 8.81 -18.96
CA ARG A 46 -4.32 8.10 -19.57
C ARG A 46 -2.99 8.59 -19.02
N THR A 47 -2.90 9.85 -18.60
CA THR A 47 -1.65 10.47 -18.13
C THR A 47 -1.62 10.68 -16.62
N GLU A 48 -2.70 10.33 -15.93
CA GLU A 48 -2.82 10.42 -14.49
C GLU A 48 -1.85 9.45 -13.81
N LEU A 49 -1.12 9.96 -12.81
CA LEU A 49 -0.27 9.15 -11.97
C LEU A 49 -1.13 8.36 -10.98
N MET A 50 -0.75 7.11 -10.70
CA MET A 50 -1.46 6.24 -9.75
C MET A 50 -1.66 6.93 -8.39
N ALA A 51 -0.66 7.65 -7.90
CA ALA A 51 -0.75 8.42 -6.65
C ALA A 51 -1.88 9.48 -6.67
N ALA A 52 -2.10 10.14 -7.81
CA ALA A 52 -3.16 11.13 -7.96
C ALA A 52 -4.54 10.46 -7.96
N ALA A 53 -4.70 9.37 -8.71
CA ALA A 53 -5.94 8.59 -8.74
C ALA A 53 -6.29 8.05 -7.34
N ALA A 54 -5.32 7.44 -6.65
CA ALA A 54 -5.46 6.87 -5.31
C ALA A 54 -5.80 7.91 -4.23
N ALA A 55 -5.37 9.17 -4.41
CA ALA A 55 -5.72 10.27 -3.52
C ALA A 55 -7.18 10.76 -3.69
N LEU A 56 -7.81 10.50 -4.84
CA LEU A 56 -9.17 10.92 -5.16
C LEU A 56 -10.25 9.87 -4.81
N ILE A 57 -9.84 8.65 -4.47
CA ILE A 57 -10.76 7.63 -3.97
C ILE A 57 -11.18 7.97 -2.54
N LEU A 58 -12.47 8.24 -2.35
CA LEU A 58 -13.04 8.75 -1.10
C LEU A 58 -13.40 7.66 -0.08
N ASP A 59 -13.39 6.39 -0.49
CA ASP A 59 -13.80 5.26 0.34
C ASP A 59 -12.79 4.11 0.25
N CYS A 60 -12.64 3.35 1.34
CA CYS A 60 -11.89 2.09 1.30
C CYS A 60 -12.86 0.94 1.11
N SER A 61 -13.15 0.60 -0.15
CA SER A 61 -14.05 -0.49 -0.49
C SER A 61 -13.64 -1.16 -1.80
N ASP A 62 -14.06 -2.40 -1.95
CA ASP A 62 -13.90 -3.13 -3.20
C ASP A 62 -14.97 -2.69 -4.19
N PHE A 63 -14.54 -2.42 -5.41
CA PHE A 63 -15.41 -1.84 -6.43
C PHE A 63 -16.40 -2.86 -6.98
N ASP A 64 -16.12 -4.15 -6.89
CA ASP A 64 -17.07 -5.22 -7.26
C ASP A 64 -18.38 -5.18 -6.45
N LEU A 65 -18.41 -4.50 -5.30
CA LEU A 65 -19.64 -4.19 -4.55
C LEU A 65 -20.57 -3.21 -5.28
N TYR A 66 -20.01 -2.33 -6.11
CA TYR A 66 -20.74 -1.27 -6.82
C TYR A 66 -20.99 -1.59 -8.28
N TYR A 67 -20.05 -2.28 -8.94
CA TYR A 67 -20.12 -2.60 -10.36
C TYR A 67 -20.58 -4.05 -10.57
N VAL A 68 -21.85 -4.29 -10.29
CA VAL A 68 -22.51 -5.59 -10.50
C VAL A 68 -22.76 -5.83 -12.00
N GLU A 69 -22.63 -7.09 -12.42
CA GLU A 69 -22.85 -7.55 -13.79
C GLU A 69 -24.20 -7.04 -14.36
N GLY A 70 -24.14 -6.27 -15.46
CA GLY A 70 -25.32 -5.81 -16.21
C GLY A 70 -25.79 -4.37 -15.96
N GLN A 71 -25.11 -3.59 -15.12
CA GLN A 71 -25.40 -2.16 -14.91
C GLN A 71 -24.13 -1.31 -15.16
N PRO A 72 -23.83 -0.92 -16.42
CA PRO A 72 -22.72 -0.02 -16.68
C PRO A 72 -23.00 1.35 -16.07
N THR A 73 -22.35 1.66 -14.94
CA THR A 73 -22.36 2.99 -14.35
C THR A 73 -21.26 3.85 -14.99
N THR A 74 -21.54 5.13 -15.21
CA THR A 74 -20.61 6.10 -15.82
C THR A 74 -19.95 7.02 -14.79
N ASN A 75 -19.81 6.58 -13.55
CA ASN A 75 -19.11 7.39 -12.54
C ASN A 75 -17.61 7.44 -12.86
N ASP A 76 -16.91 8.35 -12.20
CA ASP A 76 -15.51 8.67 -12.49
C ASP A 76 -14.57 7.45 -12.29
N TYR A 77 -14.96 6.48 -11.48
CA TYR A 77 -14.14 5.31 -11.16
C TYR A 77 -14.37 4.09 -12.07
N ALA A 78 -15.41 4.14 -12.93
CA ALA A 78 -15.78 3.01 -13.80
C ALA A 78 -14.61 2.54 -14.66
N ALA A 79 -13.86 3.50 -15.22
CA ALA A 79 -12.70 3.20 -16.06
C ALA A 79 -11.66 2.35 -15.30
N TYR A 80 -11.39 2.63 -14.03
CA TYR A 80 -10.42 1.84 -13.26
C TYR A 80 -10.92 0.40 -13.09
N TRP A 81 -12.17 0.22 -12.65
CA TRP A 81 -12.76 -1.11 -12.44
C TRP A 81 -12.71 -1.96 -13.70
N TYR A 82 -13.27 -1.45 -14.82
CA TYR A 82 -13.40 -2.23 -16.04
C TYR A 82 -12.07 -2.53 -16.75
N ASN A 83 -11.00 -1.83 -16.42
CA ASN A 83 -9.65 -2.12 -16.92
C ASN A 83 -8.83 -3.00 -15.96
N THR A 84 -9.27 -3.20 -14.70
CA THR A 84 -8.52 -3.98 -13.70
C THR A 84 -8.37 -5.43 -14.12
N ALA A 85 -9.48 -6.15 -14.28
CA ALA A 85 -9.42 -7.58 -14.62
C ALA A 85 -8.77 -7.85 -15.98
N PRO A 86 -9.13 -7.16 -17.07
CA PRO A 86 -8.45 -7.35 -18.35
C PRO A 86 -6.96 -7.01 -18.34
N GLY A 87 -6.56 -5.98 -17.57
CA GLY A 87 -5.15 -5.60 -17.43
C GLY A 87 -4.29 -6.71 -16.80
N LEU A 88 -4.90 -7.55 -15.97
CA LEU A 88 -4.27 -8.72 -15.35
C LEU A 88 -4.51 -10.03 -16.14
N GLY A 89 -5.18 -9.97 -17.30
CA GLY A 89 -5.50 -11.15 -18.11
C GLY A 89 -6.71 -11.96 -17.63
N PHE A 90 -7.54 -11.41 -16.74
CA PHE A 90 -8.75 -12.02 -16.22
C PHE A 90 -9.99 -11.65 -17.05
N PRO A 91 -11.06 -12.48 -17.04
CA PRO A 91 -12.37 -12.10 -17.55
C PRO A 91 -12.92 -10.84 -16.85
N GLN A 92 -13.69 -10.04 -17.56
CA GLN A 92 -14.32 -8.82 -16.98
C GLN A 92 -15.33 -9.10 -15.86
N THR A 93 -15.78 -10.34 -15.75
CA THR A 93 -16.70 -10.79 -14.72
C THR A 93 -15.97 -11.21 -13.45
N SER A 94 -14.63 -11.15 -13.42
CA SER A 94 -13.85 -11.48 -12.25
C SER A 94 -14.10 -10.48 -11.12
N SER A 95 -14.28 -11.02 -9.92
CA SER A 95 -14.36 -10.28 -8.67
C SER A 95 -12.96 -9.86 -8.19
N CYS A 96 -12.92 -8.96 -7.22
CA CYS A 96 -11.68 -8.64 -6.51
C CYS A 96 -11.04 -9.90 -5.92
N HIS A 97 -11.84 -10.83 -5.39
CA HIS A 97 -11.37 -12.07 -4.81
C HIS A 97 -10.66 -12.98 -5.82
N ASP A 98 -11.18 -13.07 -7.05
CA ASP A 98 -10.58 -13.89 -8.12
C ASP A 98 -9.17 -13.41 -8.49
N MET A 99 -8.88 -12.12 -8.26
CA MET A 99 -7.62 -11.48 -8.61
C MET A 99 -6.68 -11.32 -7.41
N LYS A 100 -7.07 -11.74 -6.20
CA LYS A 100 -6.35 -11.46 -4.93
C LYS A 100 -4.87 -11.84 -4.95
N GLU A 101 -4.50 -12.89 -5.66
CA GLU A 101 -3.11 -13.34 -5.77
C GLU A 101 -2.18 -12.30 -6.44
N TYR A 102 -2.74 -11.38 -7.23
CA TYR A 102 -2.00 -10.31 -7.90
C TYR A 102 -1.82 -9.05 -7.03
N CYS A 103 -2.40 -9.00 -5.83
CA CYS A 103 -2.29 -7.83 -4.94
C CYS A 103 -0.85 -7.52 -4.52
N ASN A 104 0.06 -8.49 -4.55
CA ASN A 104 1.49 -8.31 -4.24
C ASN A 104 2.36 -8.22 -5.50
N SER A 105 1.76 -8.21 -6.70
CA SER A 105 2.51 -8.02 -7.95
C SER A 105 2.75 -6.54 -8.20
N GLU A 106 3.89 -6.20 -8.83
CA GLU A 106 4.15 -4.85 -9.33
C GLU A 106 3.01 -4.39 -10.26
N ASP A 107 2.53 -5.27 -11.15
CA ASP A 107 1.44 -5.00 -12.10
C ASP A 107 0.04 -4.84 -11.44
N GLY A 108 -0.07 -5.13 -10.14
CA GLY A 108 -1.33 -5.11 -9.39
C GLY A 108 -1.82 -3.72 -8.96
N GLU A 109 -1.27 -2.62 -9.47
CA GLU A 109 -1.57 -1.27 -8.98
C GLU A 109 -3.05 -0.91 -9.14
N LEU A 110 -3.60 -1.17 -10.33
CA LEU A 110 -5.01 -0.88 -10.61
C LEU A 110 -5.95 -1.79 -9.79
N LEU A 111 -5.49 -3.00 -9.47
CA LEU A 111 -6.20 -3.89 -8.56
C LEU A 111 -6.20 -3.34 -7.13
N ARG A 112 -5.07 -2.83 -6.62
CA ARG A 112 -5.04 -2.20 -5.29
C ARG A 112 -5.90 -0.93 -5.22
N LEU A 113 -6.02 -0.20 -6.32
CA LEU A 113 -6.90 0.98 -6.42
C LEU A 113 -8.39 0.62 -6.34
N THR A 114 -8.78 -0.46 -7.01
CA THR A 114 -10.20 -0.83 -7.14
C THR A 114 -10.65 -1.88 -6.13
N CYS A 115 -9.71 -2.62 -5.55
CA CYS A 115 -9.92 -3.73 -4.62
C CYS A 115 -9.07 -3.54 -3.35
N GLY A 116 -9.07 -2.32 -2.83
CA GLY A 116 -8.21 -1.95 -1.69
C GLY A 116 -8.44 -2.79 -0.44
N VAL A 117 -9.68 -3.24 -0.20
CA VAL A 117 -10.01 -4.09 0.95
C VAL A 117 -9.53 -5.52 0.69
N THR A 118 -9.86 -6.12 -0.46
CA THR A 118 -9.39 -7.47 -0.81
C THR A 118 -7.86 -7.56 -0.84
N CYS A 119 -7.19 -6.51 -1.29
CA CYS A 119 -5.73 -6.42 -1.26
C CYS A 119 -5.16 -6.08 0.11
N GLY A 120 -5.97 -5.74 1.11
CA GLY A 120 -5.49 -5.46 2.47
C GLY A 120 -4.76 -4.12 2.61
N CYS A 121 -5.10 -3.11 1.80
CA CYS A 121 -4.56 -1.75 1.91
C CYS A 121 -4.93 -1.06 3.24
N ALA A 122 -6.00 -1.51 3.91
CA ALA A 122 -6.42 -1.04 5.22
C ALA A 122 -6.02 -2.00 6.37
N GLU A 123 -5.35 -3.11 6.07
CA GLU A 123 -5.06 -4.17 7.02
C GLU A 123 -3.57 -4.18 7.41
N PRO A 124 -3.22 -3.83 8.67
CA PRO A 124 -1.84 -3.80 9.14
C PRO A 124 -1.09 -5.13 9.02
N SER A 125 -1.82 -6.24 9.09
CA SER A 125 -1.25 -7.60 9.00
C SER A 125 -1.02 -8.07 7.55
N THR A 126 -1.15 -7.22 6.54
CA THR A 126 -0.91 -7.61 5.15
C THR A 126 0.59 -7.50 4.80
N ASN A 127 1.03 -8.21 3.76
CA ASN A 127 2.36 -8.03 3.22
C ASN A 127 2.59 -6.53 2.85
N PRO A 128 3.67 -5.89 3.34
CA PRO A 128 3.91 -4.46 3.12
C PRO A 128 4.19 -4.05 1.68
N TRP A 129 4.55 -4.99 0.79
CA TRP A 129 4.85 -4.68 -0.61
C TRP A 129 3.67 -4.02 -1.30
N PHE A 130 3.95 -2.90 -1.94
CA PHE A 130 3.02 -2.10 -2.72
C PHE A 130 1.80 -1.57 -1.95
N ARG A 131 1.81 -1.62 -0.60
CA ARG A 131 0.75 -1.06 0.26
C ARG A 131 0.95 0.44 0.51
N VAL A 132 1.12 1.17 -0.57
CA VAL A 132 1.39 2.61 -0.58
C VAL A 132 0.51 3.31 -1.61
N VAL A 133 0.32 4.62 -1.45
CA VAL A 133 -0.59 5.41 -2.30
C VAL A 133 -0.12 5.41 -3.75
N GLU A 134 1.19 5.50 -3.95
CA GLU A 134 1.88 5.50 -5.23
C GLU A 134 1.69 4.20 -6.01
N ARG A 135 1.29 3.12 -5.33
CA ARG A 135 1.08 1.80 -5.93
C ARG A 135 -0.38 1.36 -5.89
N GLY A 136 -1.30 2.30 -5.68
CA GLY A 136 -2.73 2.11 -5.87
C GLY A 136 -3.55 1.98 -4.59
N CYS A 137 -2.95 1.81 -3.41
CA CYS A 137 -3.77 1.84 -2.20
C CYS A 137 -4.36 3.24 -2.00
N SER A 138 -5.68 3.37 -1.87
CA SER A 138 -6.28 4.70 -1.69
C SER A 138 -5.79 5.37 -0.42
N LYS A 139 -5.67 6.70 -0.43
CA LYS A 139 -5.34 7.47 0.78
C LYS A 139 -6.30 7.12 1.92
N LYS A 140 -7.58 6.92 1.59
CA LYS A 140 -8.62 6.53 2.53
C LYS A 140 -8.33 5.18 3.19
N CYS A 141 -7.92 4.16 2.45
CA CYS A 141 -7.52 2.86 3.02
C CYS A 141 -6.32 3.00 3.96
N ILE A 142 -5.31 3.80 3.57
CA ILE A 142 -4.15 4.06 4.42
C ILE A 142 -4.53 4.80 5.70
N ASP A 143 -5.42 5.79 5.62
CA ASP A 143 -5.91 6.51 6.79
C ASP A 143 -6.74 5.59 7.72
N GLU A 144 -7.50 4.63 7.16
CA GLU A 144 -8.20 3.60 7.95
C GLU A 144 -7.23 2.62 8.61
N MET A 145 -6.18 2.20 7.90
CA MET A 145 -5.13 1.36 8.48
C MET A 145 -4.53 2.00 9.74
N LYS A 146 -4.25 3.31 9.70
CA LYS A 146 -3.69 4.05 10.85
C LYS A 146 -4.60 4.02 12.07
N VAL A 147 -5.91 4.08 11.86
CA VAL A 147 -6.88 3.93 12.96
C VAL A 147 -6.82 2.53 13.56
N VAL A 148 -6.68 1.49 12.73
CA VAL A 148 -6.58 0.10 13.18
C VAL A 148 -5.23 -0.19 13.86
N ILE A 149 -4.14 0.48 13.45
CA ILE A 149 -2.80 0.31 14.04
C ILE A 149 -2.80 0.59 15.54
N ASP A 150 -3.58 1.56 16.01
CA ASP A 150 -3.69 1.88 17.44
C ASP A 150 -4.30 0.74 18.28
N GLU A 151 -5.01 -0.19 17.64
CA GLU A 151 -5.60 -1.37 18.29
C GLU A 151 -4.60 -2.54 18.39
N ILE A 152 -3.40 -2.40 17.81
CA ILE A 152 -2.37 -3.44 17.76
C ILE A 152 -1.46 -3.36 18.99
N ASN A 153 -1.06 -4.52 19.51
CA ASN A 153 -0.08 -4.61 20.57
C ASN A 153 1.30 -4.18 20.08
N CYS A 154 2.07 -3.52 20.94
CA CYS A 154 3.47 -3.24 20.69
C CYS A 154 4.33 -4.51 20.79
N THR A 155 4.17 -5.41 19.82
CA THR A 155 4.89 -6.68 19.76
C THR A 155 5.29 -6.97 18.32
N ASP A 156 6.59 -7.17 18.12
CA ASP A 156 7.14 -7.62 16.85
C ASP A 156 6.56 -8.96 16.41
N VAL A 157 6.30 -9.11 15.11
CA VAL A 157 5.92 -10.41 14.54
C VAL A 157 7.05 -11.43 14.70
N PRO A 158 6.73 -12.73 14.90
CA PRO A 158 7.75 -13.76 14.91
C PRO A 158 8.42 -13.88 13.54
N VAL A 159 9.67 -14.35 13.52
CA VAL A 159 10.43 -14.54 12.27
C VAL A 159 9.68 -15.44 11.28
N GLU A 160 8.95 -16.44 11.77
CA GLU A 160 8.16 -17.38 10.97
C GLU A 160 6.83 -16.82 10.46
N SER A 161 6.51 -15.55 10.75
CA SER A 161 5.28 -14.93 10.26
C SER A 161 5.29 -14.86 8.73
N THR A 162 4.15 -15.17 8.11
CA THR A 162 4.05 -15.20 6.65
C THR A 162 4.37 -13.84 6.03
N GLN A 163 3.99 -12.75 6.67
CA GLN A 163 4.24 -11.38 6.22
C GLN A 163 5.74 -11.07 6.20
N TRP A 164 6.46 -11.42 7.27
CA TRP A 164 7.91 -11.22 7.35
C TRP A 164 8.65 -12.08 6.33
N GLN A 165 8.33 -13.36 6.27
CA GLN A 165 8.94 -14.31 5.33
C GLN A 165 8.76 -13.84 3.88
N THR A 166 7.51 -13.60 3.47
CA THR A 166 7.21 -13.18 2.10
C THR A 166 7.82 -11.82 1.75
N PHE A 167 7.87 -10.87 2.69
CA PHE A 167 8.51 -9.58 2.44
C PHE A 167 9.98 -9.75 2.03
N TRP A 168 10.75 -10.52 2.80
CA TRP A 168 12.18 -10.70 2.55
C TRP A 168 12.50 -11.73 1.45
N GLU A 169 11.64 -12.72 1.21
CA GLU A 169 11.75 -13.62 0.06
C GLU A 169 11.61 -12.86 -1.27
N ASP A 170 10.67 -11.91 -1.34
CA ASP A 170 10.42 -11.10 -2.54
C ASP A 170 11.41 -9.93 -2.70
N TYR A 171 12.05 -9.48 -1.62
CA TYR A 171 12.93 -8.31 -1.59
C TYR A 171 13.97 -8.25 -2.71
N PRO A 172 14.79 -9.30 -2.99
CA PRO A 172 15.81 -9.21 -4.03
C PRO A 172 15.23 -9.00 -5.43
N ALA A 173 14.06 -9.62 -5.71
CA ALA A 173 13.41 -9.49 -7.00
C ALA A 173 12.75 -8.12 -7.17
N ILE A 174 12.02 -7.65 -6.16
CA ILE A 174 11.31 -6.36 -6.19
C ILE A 174 12.30 -5.19 -6.27
N ILE A 175 13.34 -5.16 -5.44
CA ILE A 175 14.34 -4.09 -5.48
C ILE A 175 15.11 -4.09 -6.81
N SER A 176 15.45 -5.27 -7.33
CA SER A 176 16.11 -5.36 -8.64
C SER A 176 15.22 -4.86 -9.78
N SER A 177 13.90 -5.11 -9.73
CA SER A 177 12.94 -4.58 -10.69
C SER A 177 12.87 -3.06 -10.60
N PHE A 178 12.69 -2.55 -9.38
CA PHE A 178 12.52 -1.11 -9.10
C PHE A 178 13.72 -0.26 -9.55
N LEU A 179 14.94 -0.76 -9.38
CA LEU A 179 16.16 -0.04 -9.76
C LEU A 179 16.54 -0.22 -11.24
N GLY A 180 15.82 -1.09 -11.97
CA GLY A 180 16.03 -1.40 -13.38
C GLY A 180 17.20 -2.37 -13.66
N GLU A 181 17.19 -2.95 -14.87
CA GLU A 181 18.07 -4.05 -15.31
C GLU A 181 19.58 -3.82 -15.14
N ARG A 182 20.03 -2.56 -15.00
CA ARG A 182 21.45 -2.20 -14.89
C ARG A 182 22.10 -2.57 -13.55
N ASN A 183 21.31 -2.95 -12.54
CA ASN A 183 21.80 -3.29 -11.20
C ASN A 183 21.62 -4.77 -10.82
N THR A 184 21.30 -5.64 -11.78
CA THR A 184 21.16 -7.10 -11.57
C THR A 184 22.42 -7.76 -10.99
N SER A 185 23.59 -7.13 -11.10
CA SER A 185 24.85 -7.59 -10.50
C SER A 185 24.83 -7.61 -8.96
N LYS A 186 23.87 -6.93 -8.31
CA LYS A 186 23.74 -6.89 -6.84
C LYS A 186 22.76 -7.92 -6.28
N ILE A 187 22.12 -8.74 -7.11
CA ILE A 187 21.05 -9.64 -6.64
C ILE A 187 21.54 -10.63 -5.57
N ASP A 188 22.80 -11.07 -5.64
CA ASP A 188 23.38 -11.96 -4.63
C ASP A 188 23.67 -11.23 -3.30
N GLU A 189 24.05 -9.95 -3.36
CA GLU A 189 24.19 -9.10 -2.16
C GLU A 189 22.83 -8.90 -1.49
N LEU A 190 21.78 -8.59 -2.28
CA LEU A 190 20.41 -8.46 -1.79
C LEU A 190 19.89 -9.76 -1.17
N ARG A 191 20.24 -10.92 -1.72
CA ARG A 191 19.89 -12.23 -1.13
C ARG A 191 20.60 -12.49 0.18
N VAL A 192 21.88 -12.15 0.29
CA VAL A 192 22.62 -12.29 1.56
C VAL A 192 22.00 -11.38 2.63
N PHE A 193 21.64 -10.15 2.27
CA PHE A 193 20.94 -9.23 3.15
C PHE A 193 19.57 -9.78 3.58
N ALA A 194 18.74 -10.22 2.64
CA ALA A 194 17.45 -10.83 2.93
C ALA A 194 17.56 -12.08 3.82
N ASN A 195 18.54 -12.95 3.58
CA ASN A 195 18.77 -14.14 4.41
C ASN A 195 19.12 -13.78 5.86
N HIS A 196 19.83 -12.65 6.07
CA HIS A 196 20.09 -12.15 7.42
C HIS A 196 18.77 -11.75 8.12
N MET A 197 17.92 -11.00 7.42
CA MET A 197 16.60 -10.60 7.94
C MET A 197 15.68 -11.79 8.22
N LEU A 198 15.70 -12.80 7.34
CA LEU A 198 14.96 -14.06 7.51
C LEU A 198 15.46 -14.90 8.69
N THR A 199 16.70 -14.67 9.16
CA THR A 199 17.28 -15.40 10.29
C THR A 199 17.04 -14.68 11.61
N GLU A 200 17.26 -13.37 11.64
CA GLU A 200 17.22 -12.56 12.87
C GLU A 200 15.81 -12.04 13.19
N GLY A 201 14.94 -11.88 12.19
CA GLY A 201 13.62 -11.27 12.39
C GLY A 201 13.69 -9.77 12.64
N CYS A 202 12.66 -9.23 13.29
CA CYS A 202 12.53 -7.79 13.55
C CYS A 202 13.75 -7.19 14.26
N SER A 203 14.45 -7.95 15.13
CA SER A 203 15.61 -7.43 15.86
C SER A 203 16.78 -7.00 14.97
N ALA A 204 16.87 -7.50 13.72
CA ALA A 204 17.85 -7.00 12.76
C ALA A 204 17.67 -5.50 12.48
N LEU A 205 16.43 -5.00 12.46
CA LEU A 205 16.12 -3.59 12.20
C LEU A 205 16.61 -2.66 13.32
N GLY A 206 16.84 -3.19 14.53
CA GLY A 206 17.43 -2.43 15.65
C GLY A 206 18.94 -2.18 15.50
N ASN A 207 19.58 -2.75 14.48
CA ASN A 207 20.98 -2.53 14.18
C ASN A 207 21.13 -1.51 13.05
N ALA A 208 21.87 -0.42 13.29
CA ALA A 208 22.11 0.65 12.32
C ALA A 208 22.69 0.18 10.97
N SER A 209 23.30 -1.00 10.91
CA SER A 209 23.81 -1.58 9.65
C SER A 209 22.72 -2.17 8.75
N TYR A 210 21.52 -2.39 9.30
CA TYR A 210 20.41 -3.12 8.68
C TYR A 210 19.09 -2.34 8.71
N GLU A 211 19.04 -1.20 9.41
CA GLU A 211 17.86 -0.32 9.49
C GLU A 211 17.50 0.31 8.12
N TYR A 212 18.48 0.52 7.25
CA TYR A 212 18.31 1.21 5.97
C TYR A 212 18.53 0.28 4.78
N GLU A 213 17.72 0.48 3.74
CA GLU A 213 17.94 -0.15 2.44
C GLU A 213 19.16 0.51 1.75
N GLU A 214 20.13 -0.29 1.31
CA GLU A 214 21.45 0.19 0.88
C GLU A 214 21.39 1.15 -0.32
N LEU A 215 20.45 0.94 -1.24
CA LEU A 215 20.45 1.60 -2.55
C LEU A 215 19.62 2.89 -2.55
N THR A 216 18.51 2.88 -1.84
CA THR A 216 17.55 3.98 -1.70
C THR A 216 17.81 4.80 -0.43
N GLN A 217 18.64 4.30 0.49
CA GLN A 217 18.91 4.93 1.80
C GLN A 217 17.63 5.21 2.60
N THR A 218 16.59 4.39 2.37
CA THR A 218 15.30 4.52 3.01
C THR A 218 15.23 3.59 4.21
N SER A 219 14.79 4.10 5.36
CA SER A 219 14.58 3.27 6.55
C SER A 219 13.47 2.26 6.29
N PHE A 220 13.72 0.99 6.60
CA PHE A 220 12.70 -0.05 6.52
C PHE A 220 11.56 0.22 7.51
N CYS A 221 11.87 0.69 8.71
CA CYS A 221 10.89 1.06 9.73
C CYS A 221 9.97 2.18 9.25
N ALA A 222 10.48 3.18 8.52
CA ALA A 222 9.69 4.30 8.01
C ALA A 222 8.93 4.01 6.71
N GLY A 223 9.30 2.95 5.99
CA GLY A 223 8.69 2.63 4.69
C GLY A 223 9.26 3.44 3.53
N HIS A 224 8.97 3.00 2.30
CA HIS A 224 9.33 3.70 1.08
C HIS A 224 8.08 4.08 0.31
N SER A 225 7.89 5.39 0.08
CA SER A 225 6.66 5.94 -0.52
C SER A 225 6.23 5.23 -1.81
N GLN A 226 7.16 4.78 -2.63
CA GLN A 226 6.82 4.14 -3.90
C GLN A 226 6.72 2.61 -3.90
N ILE A 227 7.13 1.87 -2.87
CA ILE A 227 7.24 0.40 -3.01
C ILE A 227 6.88 -0.41 -1.77
N TRP A 228 7.05 0.08 -0.54
CA TRP A 228 6.65 -0.70 0.64
C TRP A 228 6.10 0.17 1.76
N ALA A 229 5.06 -0.34 2.43
CA ALA A 229 4.54 0.25 3.65
C ALA A 229 5.55 0.10 4.81
N PRO A 230 5.50 0.98 5.83
CA PRO A 230 6.42 0.95 6.97
C PRO A 230 6.50 -0.42 7.65
N LEU A 231 7.72 -0.94 7.87
CA LEU A 231 7.88 -2.18 8.65
C LEU A 231 7.64 -1.97 10.15
N SER A 232 7.45 -0.73 10.62
CA SER A 232 6.98 -0.45 11.98
C SER A 232 5.64 -1.13 12.29
N ILE A 233 4.85 -1.45 11.26
CA ILE A 233 3.59 -2.16 11.40
C ILE A 233 3.80 -3.64 11.77
N LEU A 234 4.87 -4.26 11.24
CA LEU A 234 5.24 -5.65 11.56
C LEU A 234 6.15 -5.74 12.78
N CYS A 235 7.01 -4.73 12.96
CA CYS A 235 8.03 -4.70 13.99
C CYS A 235 7.88 -3.46 14.90
N PRO A 236 6.72 -3.27 15.55
CA PRO A 236 6.47 -2.07 16.33
C PRO A 236 7.37 -1.95 17.57
N SER A 237 7.71 -3.05 18.24
CA SER A 237 8.62 -3.02 19.41
C SER A 237 10.04 -2.61 19.02
N THR A 238 10.50 -3.00 17.83
CA THR A 238 11.84 -2.62 17.35
C THR A 238 11.84 -1.20 16.75
N CYS A 239 10.85 -0.86 15.93
CA CYS A 239 10.85 0.38 15.15
C CYS A 239 10.30 1.61 15.90
N CYS A 240 9.40 1.44 16.88
CA CYS A 240 8.65 2.56 17.45
C CYS A 240 9.24 3.14 18.75
N GLN A 241 10.45 2.71 19.15
CA GLN A 241 11.03 3.17 20.41
C GLN A 241 11.50 4.62 20.33
N GLY A 242 10.67 5.54 20.83
CA GLY A 242 10.99 6.97 20.88
C GLY A 242 10.78 7.72 19.57
N GLU A 243 10.08 7.12 18.60
CA GLU A 243 9.69 7.77 17.35
C GLU A 243 8.21 8.13 17.33
N ASP A 244 7.91 9.38 16.95
CA ASP A 244 6.56 9.82 16.62
C ASP A 244 6.26 9.48 15.16
N SER A 245 5.78 8.26 14.91
CA SER A 245 5.26 7.81 13.61
C SER A 245 3.78 7.49 13.71
N GLU A 246 3.00 7.90 12.70
CA GLU A 246 1.57 7.57 12.57
C GLU A 246 1.31 6.08 12.27
N PHE A 247 2.38 5.31 12.01
CA PHE A 247 2.34 3.87 11.80
C PHE A 247 2.88 3.08 12.99
N CYS A 248 3.04 3.74 14.14
CA CYS A 248 3.39 3.13 15.40
C CYS A 248 2.17 3.06 16.30
N PRO A 249 1.82 1.89 16.85
CA PRO A 249 0.76 1.79 17.84
C PRO A 249 1.05 2.72 19.01
N SER A 250 0.04 3.44 19.50
CA SER A 250 0.16 4.25 20.72
C SER A 250 0.64 3.44 21.95
N SER A 251 0.42 2.12 21.96
CA SER A 251 0.94 1.22 22.99
C SER A 251 2.48 1.16 23.03
N CYS A 252 3.19 1.45 21.93
CA CYS A 252 4.66 1.51 21.90
C CYS A 252 5.25 2.80 22.47
N GLN A 253 4.44 3.84 22.61
CA GLN A 253 4.91 5.15 23.11
C GLN A 253 4.95 5.20 24.64
N CYS A 254 4.56 4.12 25.32
CA CYS A 254 4.60 4.01 26.78
C CYS A 254 6.05 3.85 27.26
N ARG A 255 6.73 4.96 27.52
CA ARG A 255 8.02 4.97 28.22
C ARG A 255 7.81 4.53 29.68
N PRO A 256 8.58 3.58 30.23
CA PRO A 256 8.57 3.35 31.66
C PRO A 256 9.04 4.62 32.39
N GLU A 257 8.20 5.17 33.28
CA GLU A 257 8.58 6.26 34.19
C GLU A 257 9.87 5.87 34.93
N GLY A 258 10.98 6.56 34.65
CA GLY A 258 12.26 6.32 35.34
C GLY A 258 13.57 6.63 34.59
N GLN A 259 13.53 7.12 33.35
CA GLN A 259 14.75 7.52 32.61
C GLN A 259 14.78 8.97 32.11
N ASP A 260 13.85 9.80 32.55
CA ASP A 260 14.06 11.25 32.46
C ASP A 260 14.79 11.68 33.74
N ASN A 261 15.99 12.24 33.58
CA ASN A 261 16.62 13.03 34.62
C ASN A 261 15.72 14.25 34.87
N ASP A 262 14.77 14.11 35.80
CA ASP A 262 13.85 15.15 36.27
C ASP A 262 14.60 16.25 37.04
N GLN A 263 15.41 17.03 36.32
CA GLN A 263 15.92 18.30 36.80
C GLN A 263 15.34 19.49 36.01
N ASP A 264 14.83 19.28 34.80
CA ASP A 264 14.30 20.37 33.94
C ASP A 264 12.78 20.58 34.04
N LEU A 265 12.00 19.64 34.60
CA LEU A 265 10.54 19.74 34.69
C LEU A 265 10.01 20.37 36.00
N LEU A 266 10.86 20.59 37.00
CA LEU A 266 10.47 21.27 38.25
C LEU A 266 10.64 22.80 38.21
N ASP A 267 11.41 23.33 37.25
CA ASP A 267 11.76 24.75 37.22
C ASP A 267 10.83 25.63 36.36
N ASN A 268 9.89 25.03 35.59
CA ASN A 268 9.10 25.77 34.59
C ASN A 268 7.59 25.49 34.54
N MET A 269 6.93 25.05 35.63
CA MET A 269 5.46 24.99 35.65
C MET A 269 4.82 26.30 36.16
N PRO A 270 4.03 27.02 35.33
CA PRO A 270 3.03 27.95 35.85
C PRO A 270 1.87 27.16 36.46
N ALA A 271 1.50 27.51 37.69
CA ALA A 271 0.43 26.86 38.43
C ALA A 271 -0.93 27.13 37.78
N GLY A 272 -1.58 26.06 37.30
CA GLY A 272 -3.03 26.03 37.05
C GLY A 272 -3.45 25.87 35.59
N ASN A 273 -3.43 24.63 35.08
CA ASN A 273 -4.28 24.25 33.95
C ASN A 273 -4.76 22.78 34.11
N PRO A 274 -6.07 22.48 34.11
CA PRO A 274 -6.59 21.15 34.44
C PRO A 274 -6.91 20.33 33.18
N ASP A 275 -5.99 20.23 32.22
CA ASP A 275 -6.15 19.34 31.06
C ASP A 275 -5.10 18.23 31.08
N PHE A 276 -5.29 17.30 32.03
CA PHE A 276 -4.41 16.17 32.31
C PHE A 276 -5.02 14.85 31.81
N ASN A 277 -5.75 14.88 30.69
CA ASN A 277 -6.36 13.68 30.12
C ASN A 277 -5.43 12.87 29.19
N GLY A 278 -4.34 13.46 28.67
CA GLY A 278 -3.37 12.75 27.82
C GLY A 278 -2.42 11.82 28.59
N ILE A 279 -2.12 12.14 29.86
CA ILE A 279 -1.16 11.39 30.69
C ILE A 279 -1.86 10.21 31.42
N MET A 280 -3.20 10.22 31.48
CA MET A 280 -3.95 9.20 32.23
C MET A 280 -4.09 7.87 31.50
N ASN A 281 -3.88 7.83 30.17
CA ASN A 281 -3.95 6.57 29.40
C ASN A 281 -2.71 5.67 29.59
N CYS A 282 -1.54 6.23 29.89
CA CYS A 282 -0.36 5.42 30.23
C CYS A 282 -0.51 4.72 31.60
N ARG A 283 -1.20 5.35 32.56
CA ARG A 283 -1.34 4.82 33.93
C ARG A 283 -2.24 3.60 34.05
N MET A 284 -3.21 3.44 33.15
CA MET A 284 -4.07 2.25 33.14
C MET A 284 -3.42 1.07 32.40
N ALA A 285 -2.59 1.31 31.38
CA ALA A 285 -1.86 0.26 30.68
C ALA A 285 -0.73 -0.36 31.54
N ALA A 286 -0.03 0.46 32.33
CA ALA A 286 1.01 -0.02 33.25
C ALA A 286 0.46 -0.85 34.43
N ALA A 287 -0.85 -0.76 34.72
CA ALA A 287 -1.49 -1.57 35.75
C ALA A 287 -1.89 -2.98 35.26
N SER A 288 -1.72 -3.26 33.97
CA SER A 288 -2.18 -4.50 33.35
C SER A 288 -1.17 -5.02 32.34
N ASP A 289 0.03 -5.46 32.76
CA ASP A 289 0.94 -6.37 32.02
C ASP A 289 1.04 -6.23 30.47
N LEU A 290 0.80 -5.04 29.90
CA LEU A 290 0.65 -4.81 28.45
C LEU A 290 1.91 -4.18 27.83
N CYS A 291 2.95 -3.98 28.62
CA CYS A 291 4.27 -3.51 28.20
C CYS A 291 5.37 -4.47 28.68
N THR A 292 5.28 -5.75 28.30
CA THR A 292 6.36 -6.74 28.46
C THR A 292 6.68 -7.39 27.13
#